data_AF-J9FZU3-F1
#
_entry.id   AF-J9FZU3-F1
#
_cell.length_a   1.000
_cell.length_b   1.000
_cell.length_c   1.000
_cell.angle_alpha   90.00
_cell.angle_beta   90.00
_cell.angle_gamma   90.00
#
_symmetry.space_group_name_H-M   'P 1'
#
loop_
_entity.id
_entity.type
_entity.pdbx_description
1 polymer ?
#
loop_
_entity_poly.entity_id
_entity_poly.type
_entity_poly.pdbx_seq_one_letter_code
_entity_poly.pdbx_strand_id
1 'polypeptide(L)'
;MQGYIFIDHHSWEAYNENEDLMIHLRRYKQRFGELPEKVEADKIYLNRKNRRILRLLKIEIGGKPLGRPSKEQQTKEYQQLMAKNVGERNEVEATFGTAKRIYRANNI
;
A
#
# COMPACT_ATOMS: atom_id res chain seq x y z
N MET A 1 -15.89 10.27 5.75
CA MET A 1 -15.58 9.19 4.80
C MET A 1 -15.62 7.88 5.55
N GLN A 2 -16.37 6.88 5.07
CA GLN A 2 -16.39 5.54 5.67
C GLN A 2 -15.13 4.81 5.18
N GLY A 3 -14.05 4.90 5.96
CA GLY A 3 -12.83 4.14 5.70
C GLY A 3 -13.05 2.68 6.10
N TYR A 4 -12.93 1.77 5.13
CA TYR A 4 -13.00 0.33 5.41
C TYR A 4 -11.59 -0.23 5.60
N ILE A 5 -11.40 -1.01 6.67
CA ILE A 5 -10.15 -1.73 6.94
C ILE A 5 -10.41 -3.21 6.67
N PHE A 6 -9.57 -3.84 5.84
CA PHE A 6 -9.64 -5.27 5.59
C PHE A 6 -8.30 -5.91 5.94
N ILE A 7 -8.37 -7.04 6.65
CA ILE A 7 -7.21 -7.89 6.94
C ILE A 7 -7.31 -9.09 6.00
N ASP A 8 -6.33 -9.22 5.10
CA ASP A 8 -6.38 -10.15 3.98
C ASP A 8 -5.57 -11.44 4.22
N HIS A 9 -4.56 -11.40 5.10
CA HIS A 9 -3.81 -12.56 5.54
C HIS A 9 -3.23 -12.31 6.95
N HIS A 10 -3.40 -13.26 7.87
CA HIS A 10 -2.73 -13.30 9.15
C HIS A 10 -2.17 -14.71 9.31
N SER A 11 -0.84 -14.87 9.22
CA SER A 11 -0.15 -16.14 9.44
C SER A 11 1.16 -15.89 10.19
N TRP A 12 1.56 -16.85 11.01
CA TRP A 12 2.79 -16.82 11.81
C TRP A 12 3.93 -17.60 11.13
N GLU A 13 3.71 -18.14 9.94
CA GLU A 13 4.73 -18.81 9.11
C GLU A 13 5.48 -17.81 8.22
N ALA A 14 6.74 -18.11 7.89
CA ALA A 14 7.56 -17.28 7.01
C ALA A 14 6.99 -17.30 5.57
N TYR A 15 6.10 -16.35 5.28
CA TYR A 15 5.40 -16.24 3.99
C TYR A 15 6.08 -15.19 3.10
N ASN A 16 6.30 -15.53 1.82
CA ASN A 16 6.88 -14.60 0.85
C ASN A 16 5.78 -13.74 0.21
N GLU A 17 5.32 -12.72 0.93
CA GLU A 17 4.25 -11.78 0.55
C GLU A 17 4.51 -10.97 -0.74
N ASN A 18 5.72 -11.06 -1.32
CA ASN A 18 6.12 -10.25 -2.47
C ASN A 18 5.31 -10.53 -3.74
N GLU A 19 4.59 -11.66 -3.81
CA GLU A 19 3.79 -12.07 -4.97
C GLU A 19 2.27 -11.82 -4.81
N ASP A 20 1.83 -11.32 -3.65
CA ASP A 20 0.40 -11.26 -3.31
C ASP A 20 -0.38 -10.13 -3.98
N LEU A 21 0.28 -9.24 -4.72
CA LEU A 21 -0.37 -8.08 -5.35
C LEU A 21 -1.59 -8.50 -6.16
N MET A 22 -1.46 -9.57 -6.94
CA MET A 22 -2.56 -10.06 -7.75
C MET A 22 -3.71 -10.61 -6.91
N ILE A 23 -3.41 -11.22 -5.76
CA ILE A 23 -4.41 -11.75 -4.83
C ILE A 23 -5.20 -10.60 -4.22
N HIS A 24 -4.53 -9.56 -3.70
CA HIS A 24 -5.20 -8.40 -3.12
C HIS A 24 -6.02 -7.63 -4.15
N LEU A 25 -5.49 -7.43 -5.37
CA LEU A 25 -6.25 -6.78 -6.45
C LEU A 25 -7.51 -7.57 -6.84
N ARG A 26 -7.43 -8.90 -6.89
CA ARG A 26 -8.60 -9.76 -7.15
C ARG A 26 -9.64 -9.65 -6.04
N ARG A 27 -9.21 -9.69 -4.77
CA ARG A 27 -10.10 -9.55 -3.61
C ARG A 27 -10.76 -8.17 -3.57
N TYR A 28 -10.00 -7.11 -3.84
CA TYR A 28 -10.54 -5.77 -3.97
C TYR A 28 -11.63 -5.73 -5.06
N LYS A 29 -11.34 -6.28 -6.25
CA LYS A 29 -12.33 -6.38 -7.33
C LYS A 29 -13.56 -7.21 -6.96
N GLN A 30 -13.40 -8.27 -6.19
CA GLN A 30 -14.52 -9.07 -5.72
C GLN A 30 -15.41 -8.30 -4.73
N ARG A 31 -14.82 -7.42 -3.90
CA ARG A 31 -15.53 -6.61 -2.91
C ARG A 31 -16.23 -5.39 -3.52
N PHE A 32 -15.57 -4.70 -4.45
CA PHE A 32 -16.03 -3.41 -4.99
C PHE A 32 -16.50 -3.48 -6.45
N GLY A 33 -16.31 -4.61 -7.14
CA GLY A 33 -16.64 -4.79 -8.56
C GLY A 33 -15.57 -4.26 -9.53
N GLU A 34 -14.65 -3.44 -9.05
CA GLU A 34 -13.63 -2.74 -9.85
C GLU A 34 -12.23 -2.83 -9.25
N LEU A 35 -11.20 -2.43 -10.00
CA LEU A 35 -9.83 -2.33 -9.50
C LEU A 35 -9.61 -0.95 -8.84
N PRO A 36 -8.71 -0.85 -7.85
CA PRO A 36 -8.44 0.44 -7.23
C PRO A 36 -7.77 1.39 -8.22
N GLU A 37 -8.11 2.68 -8.16
CA GLU A 37 -7.48 3.71 -8.97
C GLU A 37 -6.01 3.95 -8.56
N LYS A 38 -5.71 3.82 -7.26
CA LYS A 38 -4.39 4.04 -6.67
C LYS A 38 -4.07 2.96 -5.62
N VAL A 39 -2.81 2.49 -5.62
CA VAL A 39 -2.28 1.56 -4.61
C VAL A 39 -1.16 2.22 -3.82
N GLU A 40 -1.37 2.31 -2.51
CA GLU A 40 -0.36 2.71 -1.54
C GLU A 40 0.12 1.50 -0.76
N ALA A 41 1.41 1.17 -0.88
CA ALA A 41 2.00 0.04 -0.18
C ALA A 41 3.45 0.31 0.19
N ASP A 42 4.00 -0.53 1.07
CA ASP A 42 5.39 -0.44 1.50
C ASP A 42 6.39 -0.73 0.39
N LYS A 43 7.64 -0.29 0.63
CA LYS A 43 8.72 -0.42 -0.35
C LYS A 43 8.98 -1.88 -0.74
N ILE A 44 8.88 -2.80 0.22
CA ILE A 44 9.05 -4.25 -0.02
C ILE A 44 7.99 -4.77 -1.00
N TYR A 45 6.77 -4.25 -0.88
CA TYR A 45 5.63 -4.60 -1.71
C TYR A 45 5.71 -4.01 -3.11
N LEU A 46 6.25 -2.79 -3.24
CA LEU A 46 6.42 -2.08 -4.52
C LEU A 46 7.71 -2.45 -5.25
N ASN A 47 7.97 -3.76 -5.35
CA ASN A 47 9.07 -4.32 -6.13
C ASN A 47 8.85 -4.17 -7.65
N ARG A 48 9.87 -4.51 -8.45
CA ARG A 48 9.83 -4.33 -9.92
C ARG A 48 8.67 -5.07 -10.60
N LYS A 49 8.37 -6.29 -10.15
CA LYS A 49 7.28 -7.13 -10.67
C LYS A 49 5.93 -6.46 -10.42
N ASN A 50 5.69 -6.07 -9.17
CA ASN A 50 4.44 -5.44 -8.75
C ASN A 50 4.22 -4.08 -9.43
N ARG A 51 5.27 -3.26 -9.57
CA ARG A 51 5.18 -2.00 -10.34
C ARG A 51 4.90 -2.21 -11.83
N ARG A 52 5.33 -3.33 -12.43
CA ARG A 52 5.00 -3.65 -13.83
C ARG A 52 3.53 -4.02 -13.95
N ILE A 53 3.01 -4.82 -13.02
CA ILE A 53 1.61 -5.21 -12.95
C ILE A 53 0.71 -3.97 -12.79
N LEU A 54 0.99 -3.12 -11.81
CA LEU A 54 0.19 -1.91 -11.56
C LEU A 54 0.14 -0.98 -12.78
N ARG A 55 1.28 -0.77 -13.47
CA ARG A 55 1.32 0.00 -14.72
C ARG A 55 0.53 -0.64 -15.85
N LEU A 56 0.59 -1.97 -16.00
CA LEU A 56 -0.18 -2.69 -17.01
C LEU A 56 -1.69 -2.54 -16.77
N LEU A 57 -2.10 -2.57 -15.50
CA LEU A 57 -3.49 -2.40 -15.06
C LEU A 57 -3.92 -0.92 -14.99
N LYS A 58 -3.03 0.02 -15.34
CA LYS A 58 -3.26 1.48 -15.25
C LYS A 58 -3.64 1.98 -13.85
N ILE A 59 -3.12 1.32 -12.82
CA ILE A 59 -3.30 1.69 -11.41
C ILE A 59 -2.18 2.63 -11.00
N GLU A 60 -2.52 3.76 -10.38
CA GLU A 60 -1.55 4.72 -9.86
C GLU A 60 -0.76 4.14 -8.68
N ILE A 61 0.54 4.41 -8.62
CA ILE A 61 1.43 3.88 -7.59
C ILE A 61 1.77 5.01 -6.60
N GLY A 62 1.22 4.96 -5.39
CA GLY A 62 1.43 5.97 -4.34
C GLY A 62 2.80 5.90 -3.64
N GLY A 63 3.66 4.93 -3.97
CA GLY A 63 4.96 4.77 -3.31
C GLY A 63 6.16 5.32 -4.09
N LYS A 64 7.14 5.87 -3.33
CA LYS A 64 8.43 6.38 -3.84
C LYS A 64 9.04 5.50 -4.93
N PRO A 65 9.52 6.06 -6.05
CA PRO A 65 10.12 5.29 -7.14
C PRO A 65 11.29 4.41 -6.66
N LEU A 66 11.57 3.33 -7.39
CA LEU A 66 12.71 2.47 -7.08
C LEU A 66 14.02 3.22 -7.36
N GLY A 67 14.90 3.24 -6.35
CA GLY A 67 16.20 3.93 -6.43
C GLY A 67 16.18 5.33 -5.82
N ARG A 68 17.31 6.04 -5.95
CA ARG A 68 17.42 7.43 -5.52
C ARG A 68 16.75 8.31 -6.59
N PRO A 69 15.76 9.15 -6.25
CA PRO A 69 15.23 10.12 -7.18
C PRO A 69 16.34 11.08 -7.65
N SER A 70 16.39 11.36 -8.95
CA SER A 70 17.39 12.28 -9.52
C SER A 70 17.23 13.70 -8.93
N LYS A 71 18.29 14.52 -8.95
CA LYS A 71 18.22 15.91 -8.48
C LYS A 71 17.16 16.72 -9.22
N GLU A 72 16.98 16.45 -10.51
CA GLU A 72 15.96 17.08 -11.36
C GLU A 72 14.52 16.67 -10.98
N GLN A 73 14.35 15.50 -10.39
CA GLN A 73 13.06 14.98 -9.92
C GLN A 73 12.68 15.49 -8.52
N GLN A 74 13.60 16.14 -7.80
CA GLN A 74 13.36 16.72 -6.48
C GLN A 74 12.79 18.14 -6.57
N THR A 75 11.74 18.31 -7.38
CA THR A 75 10.97 19.56 -7.44
C THR A 75 10.20 19.76 -6.13
N LYS A 76 9.78 21.01 -5.86
CA LYS A 76 8.92 21.32 -4.69
C LYS A 76 7.63 20.49 -4.68
N GLU A 77 7.04 20.27 -5.86
CA GLU A 77 5.84 19.44 -6.05
C GLU A 77 6.08 17.98 -5.65
N TYR A 78 7.22 17.40 -6.06
CA TYR A 78 7.60 16.06 -5.65
C TYR A 78 7.74 15.95 -4.12
N GLN A 79 8.34 16.95 -3.47
CA GLN A 79 8.49 16.97 -2.01
C GLN A 79 7.12 17.05 -1.31
N GLN A 80 6.20 17.87 -1.82
CA GLN A 80 4.84 17.98 -1.29
C GLN A 80 4.05 16.67 -1.46
N LEU A 81 4.12 16.04 -2.64
CA LEU A 81 3.47 14.75 -2.90
C LEU A 81 4.02 13.68 -1.95
N MET A 82 5.35 13.64 -1.76
CA MET A 82 5.96 12.69 -0.82
C MET A 82 5.55 12.97 0.63
N ALA A 83 5.44 14.23 1.04
CA ALA A 83 4.98 14.60 2.37
C ALA A 83 3.52 14.17 2.59
N LYS A 84 2.66 14.36 1.59
CA LYS A 84 1.26 13.91 1.61
C LYS A 84 1.16 12.40 1.74
N ASN A 85 1.86 11.64 0.89
CA ASN A 85 1.85 10.18 0.94
C ASN A 85 2.43 9.64 2.27
N VAL A 86 3.38 10.34 2.88
CA VAL A 86 3.86 10.01 4.24
C VAL A 86 2.79 10.30 5.29
N GLY A 87 2.07 11.41 5.19
CA GLY A 87 0.96 11.74 6.08
C GLY A 87 -0.16 10.72 6.02
N GLU A 88 -0.62 10.36 4.81
CA GLU A 88 -1.66 9.35 4.58
C GLU A 88 -1.26 7.99 5.18
N ARG A 89 0.01 7.58 5.02
CA ARG A 89 0.54 6.36 5.66
C ARG A 89 0.57 6.45 7.18
N ASN A 90 1.04 7.55 7.74
CA ASN A 90 1.10 7.73 9.19
C ASN A 90 -0.30 7.66 9.82
N GLU A 91 -1.31 8.19 9.15
CA GLU A 91 -2.71 8.09 9.61
C GLU A 91 -3.19 6.63 9.61
N VAL A 92 -2.95 5.89 8.51
CA VAL A 92 -3.31 4.47 8.42
C VAL A 92 -2.59 3.65 9.50
N GLU A 93 -1.28 3.85 9.68
CA GLU A 93 -0.47 3.17 10.72
C GLU A 93 -0.93 3.52 12.14
N ALA A 94 -1.25 4.79 12.42
CA ALA A 94 -1.78 5.21 13.71
C ALA A 94 -3.12 4.53 14.01
N THR A 95 -3.96 4.34 12.98
CA THR A 95 -5.22 3.62 13.09
C THR A 95 -4.99 2.14 13.41
N PHE A 96 -4.04 1.49 12.72
CA PHE A 96 -3.64 0.11 13.03
C PHE A 96 -3.00 -0.04 14.41
N GLY A 97 -2.15 0.90 14.83
CA GLY A 97 -1.53 0.92 16.15
C GLY A 97 -2.56 1.06 17.28
N THR A 98 -3.56 1.91 17.05
CA THR A 98 -4.72 2.05 17.92
C THR A 98 -5.52 0.76 17.96
N ALA A 99 -5.75 0.12 16.81
CA ALA A 99 -6.47 -1.14 16.77
C ALA A 99 -5.76 -2.27 17.52
N LYS A 100 -4.44 -2.40 17.37
CA LYS A 100 -3.61 -3.38 18.10
C LYS A 100 -3.61 -3.12 19.61
N ARG A 101 -3.47 -1.86 20.03
CA ARG A 101 -3.37 -1.48 21.45
C ARG A 101 -4.72 -1.53 22.17
N ILE A 102 -5.82 -1.19 21.50
CA ILE A 102 -7.17 -1.11 22.09
C ILE A 102 -7.94 -2.43 21.97
N TYR A 103 -7.88 -3.12 20.82
CA TYR A 103 -8.71 -4.31 20.58
C TYR A 103 -8.01 -5.66 20.86
N ARG A 104 -6.78 -5.67 21.38
CA ARG A 104 -6.01 -6.90 21.68
C ARG A 104 -6.01 -7.90 20.51
N ALA A 105 -5.86 -7.42 19.28
CA ALA A 105 -5.81 -8.23 18.05
C ALA A 105 -4.50 -9.04 17.91
N ASN A 106 -3.89 -9.46 19.03
CA ASN A 106 -2.72 -10.33 19.05
C ASN A 106 -3.10 -11.83 19.07
N ASN A 107 -4.39 -12.17 19.13
CA ASN A 107 -4.91 -13.55 19.24
C ASN A 107 -6.02 -13.83 18.21
N ILE A 108 -5.78 -13.66 16.91
CA ILE A 108 -6.65 -14.20 15.84
C ILE A 108 -5.78 -14.85 14.77
#